data_AF-A0A961NES7-F1
#
_entry.id   AF-A0A961NES7-F1
#
_cell.length_a   1.000
_cell.length_b   1.000
_cell.length_c   1.000
_cell.angle_alpha   90.00
_cell.angle_beta   90.00
_cell.angle_gamma   90.00
#
_symmetry.space_group_name_H-M   'P 1'
#
loop_
_entity.id
_entity.type
_entity.pdbx_description
1 polymer ?
#
loop_
_entity_poly.entity_id
_entity_poly.type
_entity_poly.pdbx_seq_one_letter_code
_entity_poly.pdbx_strand_id
1 'polypeptide(L)'
;RRIPPAKGDLGTWLEGTPALQVGDAVLIVGRQRGDPEAADFDPGSERWDFRRLTSVTPDAALNRTRVGWDIPLGSVHPPGLPAQAGHRFYHLRERAALFGHNAPHPAVLSPDQRAKFGYRPKAGPVITATSGVPVNSPSCIEGDETSPGDWCFKPIAGGVLNLDAIHKSFVAGSWVALTLPGGLVELYRITEARDDALAAYAIAGKSTRLVLDTTETLAEFDKHPRQVSLHGGSTEIALAETPETGWVAGSVIELEGRTDLPAGRKLIFRGRRARLRLRAQQIGLTAEDGAWRGLTKGAELTLMADPGPVPGDPARFGWLLRDADGFIGTAEAAPADLLVTPAPEDGEEIVEVASLDHLQSSDATHSALVLRSSLGAAFDRASLRIHANVARAAHGEGTTEILGHGDPRQPFQKFLLKQAPVTHRLAPTETGVASTLTLRVDGVEWRELPDLYDRGASARVFRTRRTEAGETVVEFGDGVSGARPAPGRDNIVAEYSRGLGRAGNLRAGQLSLPIDRPLGLRDVVSPLPATGGDDPEREAEARRNV
;
A
#
# COMPACT_ATOMS: atom_id res chain seq x y z
N ARG A 1 3.28 -5.52 -4.22
CA ARG A 1 4.35 -6.56 -4.35
C ARG A 1 4.03 -7.76 -3.45
N ARG A 2 4.28 -9.00 -3.89
CA ARG A 2 4.13 -10.21 -3.05
C ARG A 2 5.40 -10.43 -2.23
N ILE A 3 5.31 -10.34 -0.91
CA ILE A 3 6.47 -10.52 -0.02
C ILE A 3 6.25 -11.81 0.79
N PRO A 4 7.09 -12.85 0.61
CA PRO A 4 7.01 -14.03 1.45
C PRO A 4 7.41 -13.67 2.89
N PRO A 5 6.73 -14.24 3.90
CA PRO A 5 7.09 -14.03 5.29
C PRO A 5 8.45 -14.67 5.59
N ALA A 6 9.25 -13.99 6.41
CA ALA A 6 10.59 -14.37 6.79
C ALA A 6 10.66 -14.88 8.24
N LYS A 7 11.85 -15.34 8.66
CA LYS A 7 12.12 -15.73 10.05
C LYS A 7 11.68 -14.61 11.01
N GLY A 8 10.91 -14.95 12.04
CA GLY A 8 10.42 -13.97 13.02
C GLY A 8 9.05 -13.37 12.70
N ASP A 9 8.54 -13.52 11.48
CA ASP A 9 7.25 -12.94 11.11
C ASP A 9 6.08 -13.66 11.80
N LEU A 10 5.07 -12.86 12.15
CA LEU A 10 3.84 -13.28 12.86
C LEU A 10 2.59 -13.25 11.96
N GLY A 11 2.77 -13.12 10.65
CA GLY A 11 1.65 -13.08 9.70
C GLY A 11 2.08 -12.79 8.27
N THR A 12 1.14 -12.93 7.35
CA THR A 12 1.34 -12.62 5.92
C THR A 12 0.01 -12.29 5.23
N TRP A 13 0.06 -12.03 3.92
CA TRP A 13 -1.10 -11.82 3.07
C TRP A 13 -1.27 -12.99 2.11
N LEU A 14 -2.47 -13.57 2.10
CA LEU A 14 -2.85 -14.69 1.24
C LEU A 14 -4.00 -14.27 0.32
N GLU A 15 -4.09 -14.86 -0.87
CA GLU A 15 -5.23 -14.62 -1.77
C GLU A 15 -6.54 -15.12 -1.13
N GLY A 16 -7.65 -14.43 -1.44
CA GLY A 16 -8.93 -14.54 -0.73
C GLY A 16 -9.70 -15.86 -0.89
N THR A 17 -9.05 -16.96 -1.29
CA THR A 17 -9.72 -18.26 -1.44
C THR A 17 -8.74 -19.42 -1.20
N PRO A 18 -9.10 -20.43 -0.38
CA PRO A 18 -10.35 -20.62 0.36
C PRO A 18 -10.53 -19.68 1.57
N ALA A 19 -11.76 -19.57 2.08
CA ALA A 19 -12.07 -18.78 3.27
C ALA A 19 -11.37 -19.38 4.51
N LEU A 20 -10.39 -18.65 5.03
CA LEU A 20 -9.65 -19.02 6.24
C LEU A 20 -10.40 -18.55 7.50
N GLN A 21 -10.23 -19.26 8.60
CA GLN A 21 -10.80 -18.98 9.90
C GLN A 21 -9.73 -18.99 11.00
N VAL A 22 -10.02 -18.30 12.11
CA VAL A 22 -9.18 -18.40 13.31
C VAL A 22 -9.24 -19.85 13.82
N GLY A 23 -8.06 -20.43 14.08
CA GLY A 23 -7.88 -21.83 14.46
C GLY A 23 -7.48 -22.76 13.32
N ASP A 24 -7.65 -22.34 12.05
CA ASP A 24 -7.24 -23.13 10.89
C ASP A 24 -5.74 -23.43 10.92
N ALA A 25 -5.40 -24.62 10.45
CA ALA A 25 -4.02 -25.07 10.31
C ALA A 25 -3.48 -24.67 8.94
N VAL A 26 -2.40 -23.89 8.93
CA VAL A 26 -1.68 -23.52 7.72
C VAL A 26 -0.28 -24.10 7.74
N LEU A 27 0.17 -24.48 6.55
CA LEU A 27 1.48 -25.04 6.30
C LEU A 27 2.22 -24.16 5.31
N ILE A 28 3.49 -23.88 5.61
CA ILE A 28 4.39 -23.09 4.78
C ILE A 28 5.54 -24.00 4.42
N VAL A 29 5.68 -24.35 3.14
CA VAL A 29 6.71 -25.29 2.68
C VAL A 29 7.74 -24.53 1.86
N GLY A 30 9.01 -24.60 2.27
CA GLY A 30 10.13 -24.07 1.51
C GLY A 30 10.46 -24.95 0.31
N ARG A 31 11.14 -24.38 -0.70
CA ARG A 31 11.48 -25.09 -1.94
C ARG A 31 12.21 -26.42 -1.70
N GLN A 32 13.14 -26.48 -0.74
CA GLN A 32 13.92 -27.69 -0.43
C GLN A 32 13.05 -28.87 0.02
N ARG A 33 11.94 -28.61 0.71
CA ARG A 33 10.97 -29.64 1.11
C ARG A 33 9.86 -29.83 0.07
N GLY A 34 9.54 -28.78 -0.67
CA GLY A 34 8.34 -28.65 -1.51
C GLY A 34 8.48 -29.04 -2.98
N ASP A 35 9.69 -29.01 -3.53
CA ASP A 35 9.93 -29.11 -4.97
C ASP A 35 10.89 -30.27 -5.31
N PRO A 36 10.38 -31.45 -5.72
CA PRO A 36 11.20 -32.61 -6.10
C PRO A 36 12.17 -32.37 -7.25
N GLU A 37 11.92 -31.35 -8.08
CA GLU A 37 12.76 -31.00 -9.22
C GLU A 37 13.89 -30.02 -8.83
N ALA A 38 13.87 -29.50 -7.60
CA ALA A 38 14.92 -28.62 -7.11
C ALA A 38 16.23 -29.38 -6.90
N ALA A 39 17.35 -28.77 -7.32
CA ALA A 39 18.68 -29.36 -7.14
C ALA A 39 19.07 -29.63 -5.67
N ASP A 40 18.44 -28.91 -4.75
CA ASP A 40 18.61 -29.00 -3.29
C ASP A 40 17.38 -29.61 -2.59
N PHE A 41 16.58 -30.41 -3.31
CA PHE A 41 15.45 -31.13 -2.74
C PHE A 41 15.90 -32.19 -1.73
N ASP A 42 15.25 -32.19 -0.57
CA ASP A 42 15.44 -33.18 0.48
C ASP A 42 14.10 -33.48 1.17
N PRO A 43 13.59 -34.72 1.12
CA PRO A 43 12.36 -35.10 1.81
C PRO A 43 12.44 -35.03 3.34
N GLY A 44 13.65 -35.03 3.94
CA GLY A 44 13.87 -34.77 5.37
C GLY A 44 14.15 -33.30 5.72
N SER A 45 13.95 -32.39 4.76
CA SER A 45 14.25 -30.97 4.99
C SER A 45 13.31 -30.35 6.02
N GLU A 46 13.84 -29.84 7.12
CA GLU A 46 13.09 -29.07 8.14
C GLU A 46 12.74 -27.64 7.74
N ARG A 47 12.83 -27.30 6.45
CA ARG A 47 12.51 -25.98 5.91
C ARG A 47 11.01 -25.83 5.65
N TRP A 48 10.22 -25.98 6.70
CA TRP A 48 8.77 -25.82 6.67
C TRP A 48 8.27 -25.31 8.01
N ASP A 49 7.05 -24.76 8.04
CA ASP A 49 6.42 -24.23 9.23
C ASP A 49 4.94 -24.61 9.28
N PHE A 50 4.48 -25.17 10.40
CA PHE A 50 3.07 -25.37 10.71
C PHE A 50 2.59 -24.29 11.67
N ARG A 51 1.50 -23.59 11.35
CA ARG A 51 0.93 -22.55 12.22
C ARG A 51 -0.57 -22.73 12.35
N ARG A 52 -1.11 -22.33 13.51
CA ARG A 52 -2.54 -22.11 13.69
C ARG A 52 -2.83 -20.63 13.58
N LEU A 53 -3.86 -20.28 12.83
CA LEU A 53 -4.22 -18.89 12.65
C LEU A 53 -4.82 -18.32 13.95
N THR A 54 -4.28 -17.21 14.43
CA THR A 54 -4.79 -16.45 15.57
C THR A 54 -5.56 -15.20 15.14
N SER A 55 -5.36 -14.74 13.90
CA SER A 55 -6.14 -13.67 13.30
C SER A 55 -6.35 -13.89 11.81
N VAL A 56 -7.53 -13.50 11.33
CA VAL A 56 -7.90 -13.51 9.91
C VAL A 56 -8.67 -12.22 9.61
N THR A 57 -8.15 -11.37 8.72
CA THR A 57 -8.74 -10.08 8.37
C THR A 57 -8.88 -10.00 6.84
N PRO A 58 -10.09 -10.24 6.30
CA PRO A 58 -10.32 -10.17 4.87
C PRO A 58 -10.33 -8.72 4.35
N ASP A 59 -9.77 -8.53 3.16
CA ASP A 59 -9.82 -7.31 2.35
C ASP A 59 -10.49 -7.69 1.02
N ALA A 60 -11.83 -7.57 1.02
CA ALA A 60 -12.67 -8.00 -0.10
C ALA A 60 -12.44 -7.17 -1.37
N ALA A 61 -12.05 -5.90 -1.23
CA ALA A 61 -11.81 -5.02 -2.37
C ALA A 61 -10.62 -5.48 -3.22
N LEU A 62 -9.62 -6.08 -2.59
CA LEU A 62 -8.39 -6.54 -3.23
C LEU A 62 -8.25 -8.08 -3.26
N ASN A 63 -9.35 -8.79 -3.01
CA ASN A 63 -9.43 -10.25 -2.96
C ASN A 63 -8.25 -10.90 -2.20
N ARG A 64 -7.95 -10.37 -1.01
CA ARG A 64 -6.84 -10.83 -0.18
C ARG A 64 -7.24 -10.90 1.28
N THR A 65 -6.47 -11.65 2.07
CA THR A 65 -6.72 -11.86 3.49
C THR A 65 -5.41 -11.73 4.25
N ARG A 66 -5.39 -10.88 5.28
CA ARG A 66 -4.29 -10.83 6.24
C ARG A 66 -4.48 -11.93 7.26
N VAL A 67 -3.47 -12.77 7.42
CA VAL A 67 -3.45 -13.83 8.43
C VAL A 67 -2.35 -13.57 9.44
N GLY A 68 -2.58 -13.96 10.68
CA GLY A 68 -1.57 -13.89 11.74
C GLY A 68 -1.56 -15.13 12.63
N TRP A 69 -0.43 -15.35 13.28
CA TRP A 69 -0.14 -16.46 14.20
C TRP A 69 0.71 -15.95 15.38
N ASP A 70 0.71 -16.69 16.49
CA ASP A 70 1.38 -16.32 17.74
C ASP A 70 2.83 -16.82 17.83
N ILE A 71 3.15 -17.93 17.15
CA ILE A 71 4.52 -18.47 17.09
C ILE A 71 5.23 -17.93 15.84
N PRO A 72 6.31 -17.15 15.97
CA PRO A 72 7.02 -16.58 14.80
C PRO A 72 7.57 -17.67 13.88
N LEU A 73 7.74 -17.37 12.58
CA LEU A 73 8.32 -18.32 11.62
C LEU A 73 9.76 -18.71 11.97
N GLY A 74 10.08 -19.99 11.74
CA GLY A 74 11.30 -20.65 12.22
C GLY A 74 11.01 -21.56 13.41
N SER A 75 11.25 -22.86 13.23
CA SER A 75 11.05 -23.89 14.25
C SER A 75 12.04 -23.75 15.40
N VAL A 76 11.53 -23.70 16.64
CA VAL A 76 12.36 -23.76 17.85
C VAL A 76 12.69 -25.21 18.20
N HIS A 77 11.86 -26.19 17.85
CA HIS A 77 12.11 -27.62 18.04
C HIS A 77 11.35 -28.52 17.02
N PRO A 78 12.06 -29.38 16.26
CA PRO A 78 13.52 -29.43 16.15
C PRO A 78 14.07 -28.10 15.59
N PRO A 79 15.32 -27.71 15.91
CA PRO A 79 15.90 -26.46 15.42
C PRO A 79 16.16 -26.51 13.91
N GLY A 80 15.18 -26.09 13.11
CA GLY A 80 15.28 -25.86 11.67
C GLY A 80 15.43 -24.37 11.30
N LEU A 81 16.08 -24.12 10.15
CA LEU A 81 15.96 -22.84 9.46
C LEU A 81 14.55 -22.76 8.86
N PRO A 82 13.84 -21.62 8.93
CA PRO A 82 12.53 -21.51 8.29
C PRO A 82 12.63 -21.82 6.80
N ALA A 83 11.49 -22.07 6.18
CA ALA A 83 11.40 -22.05 4.72
C ALA A 83 12.15 -20.82 4.17
N GLN A 84 13.00 -21.00 3.16
CA GLN A 84 13.75 -19.92 2.52
C GLN A 84 13.48 -19.92 1.03
N ALA A 85 12.83 -18.87 0.53
CA ALA A 85 12.47 -18.63 -0.87
C ALA A 85 11.59 -19.72 -1.52
N GLY A 86 10.73 -19.32 -2.48
CA GLY A 86 9.82 -20.25 -3.15
C GLY A 86 8.76 -20.87 -2.24
N HIS A 87 8.32 -20.13 -1.22
CA HIS A 87 7.32 -20.60 -0.24
C HIS A 87 6.00 -20.95 -0.91
N ARG A 88 5.49 -22.15 -0.61
CA ARG A 88 4.13 -22.56 -0.96
C ARG A 88 3.30 -22.63 0.32
N PHE A 89 2.12 -22.03 0.28
CA PHE A 89 1.21 -21.98 1.43
C PHE A 89 0.11 -22.99 1.21
N TYR A 90 -0.24 -23.74 2.25
CA TYR A 90 -1.32 -24.71 2.20
C TYR A 90 -2.25 -24.52 3.39
N HIS A 91 -3.55 -24.61 3.14
CA HIS A 91 -4.55 -24.79 4.18
C HIS A 91 -4.79 -26.28 4.39
N LEU A 92 -4.57 -26.77 5.61
CA LEU A 92 -4.87 -28.12 6.06
C LEU A 92 -6.30 -28.17 6.61
N ARG A 93 -7.24 -28.46 5.70
CA ARG A 93 -8.69 -28.32 5.92
C ARG A 93 -9.31 -29.38 6.81
N GLU A 94 -8.62 -30.50 7.01
CA GLU A 94 -9.21 -31.66 7.66
C GLU A 94 -8.32 -32.17 8.80
N ARG A 95 -8.96 -32.59 9.88
CA ARG A 95 -8.31 -33.25 11.02
C ARG A 95 -8.75 -34.70 11.09
N ALA A 96 -7.79 -35.59 11.31
CA ALA A 96 -7.99 -37.02 11.49
C ALA A 96 -7.19 -37.54 12.68
N ALA A 97 -7.42 -38.79 13.05
CA ALA A 97 -6.66 -39.51 14.05
C ALA A 97 -6.19 -40.87 13.51
N LEU A 98 -5.30 -41.54 14.25
CA LEU A 98 -4.91 -42.91 13.89
C LEU A 98 -6.06 -43.89 14.16
N PHE A 99 -6.15 -44.93 13.33
CA PHE A 99 -7.08 -46.03 13.54
C PHE A 99 -6.82 -46.68 14.91
N GLY A 100 -7.87 -46.83 15.71
CA GLY A 100 -7.77 -47.36 17.06
C GLY A 100 -7.54 -46.33 18.16
N HIS A 101 -7.37 -45.03 17.84
CA HIS A 101 -7.23 -44.00 18.88
C HIS A 101 -8.39 -43.99 19.89
N ASN A 102 -9.60 -44.31 19.41
CA ASN A 102 -10.85 -44.39 20.17
C ASN A 102 -11.20 -45.81 20.63
N ALA A 103 -10.31 -46.80 20.43
CA ALA A 103 -10.56 -48.17 20.83
C ALA A 103 -10.82 -48.27 22.33
N PRO A 104 -11.75 -49.12 22.81
CA PRO A 104 -11.99 -49.30 24.24
C PRO A 104 -10.70 -49.74 24.93
N HIS A 105 -10.44 -49.23 26.13
CA HIS A 105 -9.28 -49.68 26.90
C HIS A 105 -9.46 -51.18 27.25
N PRO A 106 -8.44 -52.05 27.06
CA PRO A 106 -8.58 -53.50 27.28
C PRO A 106 -9.17 -53.89 28.64
N ALA A 107 -8.87 -53.10 29.68
CA ALA A 107 -9.41 -53.28 31.03
C ALA A 107 -10.96 -53.31 31.13
N VAL A 108 -11.68 -52.73 30.16
CA VAL A 108 -13.16 -52.76 30.16
C VAL A 108 -13.74 -54.07 29.59
N LEU A 109 -12.91 -54.89 28.94
CA LEU A 109 -13.30 -56.19 28.42
C LEU A 109 -13.25 -57.24 29.52
N SER A 110 -14.10 -58.27 29.45
CA SER A 110 -14.03 -59.41 30.38
C SER A 110 -12.69 -60.17 30.25
N PRO A 111 -12.23 -60.87 31.29
CA PRO A 111 -11.01 -61.69 31.23
C PRO A 111 -11.00 -62.65 30.03
N ASP A 112 -12.11 -63.34 29.77
CA ASP A 112 -12.27 -64.26 28.64
C ASP A 112 -12.13 -63.56 27.27
N GLN A 113 -12.62 -62.32 27.15
CA GLN A 113 -12.44 -61.54 25.93
C GLN A 113 -10.98 -61.11 25.75
N ARG A 114 -10.30 -60.66 26.81
CA ARG A 114 -8.89 -60.26 26.74
C ARG A 114 -7.99 -61.44 26.39
N ALA A 115 -8.28 -62.64 26.91
CA ALA A 115 -7.53 -63.85 26.58
C ALA A 115 -7.53 -64.18 25.07
N LYS A 116 -8.57 -63.79 24.32
CA LYS A 116 -8.63 -63.97 22.85
C LYS A 116 -7.65 -63.08 22.09
N PHE A 117 -7.22 -61.97 22.69
CA PHE A 117 -6.22 -61.05 22.12
C PHE A 117 -4.80 -61.40 22.58
N GLY A 118 -4.67 -62.02 23.75
CA GLY A 118 -3.38 -62.38 24.35
C GLY A 118 -2.60 -61.17 24.87
N TYR A 119 -1.51 -61.46 25.59
CA TYR A 119 -0.74 -60.44 26.30
C TYR A 119 0.72 -60.42 25.83
N ARG A 120 1.29 -59.22 25.76
CA ARG A 120 2.71 -58.98 25.51
C ARG A 120 3.29 -58.20 26.69
N PRO A 121 4.23 -58.78 27.46
CA PRO A 121 4.85 -58.06 28.58
C PRO A 121 5.52 -56.78 28.10
N LYS A 122 5.35 -55.68 28.85
CA LYS A 122 6.22 -54.51 28.70
C LYS A 122 7.65 -54.93 29.06
N ALA A 123 8.64 -54.49 28.29
CA ALA A 123 10.04 -54.90 28.47
C ALA A 123 10.48 -54.78 29.95
N GLY A 124 10.85 -55.92 30.55
CA GLY A 124 11.23 -56.11 31.96
C GLY A 124 11.50 -57.60 32.23
N PRO A 125 12.19 -57.99 33.33
CA PRO A 125 12.54 -59.39 33.58
C PRO A 125 11.27 -60.23 33.75
N VAL A 126 11.11 -61.23 32.87
CA VAL A 126 9.99 -62.18 32.86
C VAL A 126 10.12 -63.10 34.08
N ILE A 127 9.11 -63.15 34.96
CA ILE A 127 9.11 -64.11 36.09
C ILE A 127 8.00 -65.17 35.97
N THR A 128 7.01 -65.02 35.07
CA THR A 128 5.99 -66.06 34.87
C THR A 128 5.52 -66.14 33.42
N ALA A 129 5.31 -67.37 32.94
CA ALA A 129 4.82 -67.66 31.60
C ALA A 129 3.40 -67.11 31.41
N THR A 130 3.30 -65.94 30.80
CA THR A 130 2.06 -65.31 30.38
C THR A 130 1.51 -66.06 29.16
N SER A 131 0.19 -66.23 29.09
CA SER A 131 -0.53 -66.69 27.90
C SER A 131 -0.07 -65.87 26.68
N GLY A 132 0.71 -66.52 25.80
CA GLY A 132 1.31 -65.86 24.64
C GLY A 132 0.26 -65.30 23.67
N VAL A 133 0.68 -64.40 22.79
CA VAL A 133 -0.18 -63.81 21.76
C VAL A 133 -0.66 -64.91 20.81
N PRO A 134 -1.99 -65.15 20.67
CA PRO A 134 -2.51 -66.12 19.72
C PRO A 134 -2.06 -65.81 18.28
N VAL A 135 -1.82 -66.85 17.48
CA VAL A 135 -1.36 -66.73 16.08
C VAL A 135 -2.25 -65.80 15.24
N ASN A 136 -3.56 -65.81 15.50
CA ASN A 136 -4.56 -65.00 14.77
C ASN A 136 -5.06 -63.80 15.59
N SER A 137 -4.32 -63.37 16.61
CA SER A 137 -4.73 -62.19 17.38
C SER A 137 -4.66 -60.94 16.48
N PRO A 138 -5.77 -60.18 16.33
CA PRO A 138 -5.77 -58.98 15.51
C PRO A 138 -4.92 -57.86 16.14
N SER A 139 -4.82 -57.84 17.48
CA SER A 139 -4.01 -56.92 18.29
C SER A 139 -3.75 -57.53 19.67
N CYS A 140 -2.49 -57.62 20.12
CA CYS A 140 -2.22 -58.01 21.52
C CYS A 140 -2.53 -56.88 22.51
N ILE A 141 -2.55 -57.22 23.81
CA ILE A 141 -2.64 -56.28 24.92
C ILE A 141 -1.26 -56.18 25.58
N GLU A 142 -0.76 -54.98 25.85
CA GLU A 142 0.47 -54.80 26.63
C GLU A 142 0.23 -55.13 28.11
N GLY A 143 1.21 -55.74 28.79
CA GLY A 143 1.10 -56.12 30.20
C GLY A 143 0.77 -57.62 30.38
N ASP A 144 -0.08 -57.93 31.37
CA ASP A 144 -0.46 -59.30 31.71
C ASP A 144 -1.94 -59.42 32.12
N GLU A 145 -2.37 -60.64 32.44
CA GLU A 145 -3.76 -60.96 32.76
C GLU A 145 -4.30 -60.20 33.99
N THR A 146 -3.43 -59.96 34.98
CA THR A 146 -3.75 -59.31 36.25
C THR A 146 -3.63 -57.79 36.19
N SER A 147 -2.79 -57.29 35.28
CA SER A 147 -2.57 -55.87 35.03
C SER A 147 -2.56 -55.59 33.52
N PRO A 148 -3.74 -55.58 32.86
CA PRO A 148 -3.82 -55.28 31.44
C PRO A 148 -3.54 -53.79 31.20
N GLY A 149 -2.49 -53.51 30.42
CA GLY A 149 -2.21 -52.20 29.86
C GLY A 149 -3.09 -51.89 28.65
N ASP A 150 -2.60 -51.00 27.79
CA ASP A 150 -3.30 -50.65 26.55
C ASP A 150 -3.02 -51.67 25.45
N TRP A 151 -3.62 -51.49 24.28
CA TRP A 151 -3.35 -52.32 23.11
C TRP A 151 -1.89 -52.20 22.65
N CYS A 152 -1.36 -53.30 22.11
CA CYS A 152 -0.17 -53.29 21.27
C CYS A 152 -0.49 -52.58 19.95
N PHE A 153 -0.46 -51.26 19.93
CA PHE A 153 -0.67 -50.49 18.71
C PHE A 153 0.40 -50.84 17.67
N LYS A 154 0.00 -50.92 16.41
CA LYS A 154 0.92 -51.18 15.31
C LYS A 154 1.76 -49.92 15.10
N PRO A 155 3.09 -50.01 15.11
CA PRO A 155 3.92 -48.86 14.81
C PRO A 155 3.71 -48.42 13.36
N ILE A 156 4.00 -47.15 13.06
CA ILE A 156 3.97 -46.58 11.71
C ILE A 156 5.22 -47.05 10.93
N ALA A 157 5.34 -48.37 10.77
CA ALA A 157 6.48 -49.01 10.12
C ALA A 157 6.50 -48.72 8.62
N GLY A 158 7.65 -48.30 8.10
CA GLY A 158 7.81 -47.99 6.68
C GLY A 158 6.95 -46.81 6.21
N GLY A 159 6.52 -45.93 7.12
CA GLY A 159 5.70 -44.77 6.77
C GLY A 159 4.26 -45.12 6.40
N VAL A 160 3.77 -46.30 6.79
CA VAL A 160 2.40 -46.74 6.49
C VAL A 160 1.52 -46.57 7.73
N LEU A 161 0.44 -45.80 7.59
CA LEU A 161 -0.56 -45.63 8.65
C LEU A 161 -1.99 -45.72 8.13
N ASN A 162 -2.91 -45.93 9.06
CA ASN A 162 -4.34 -46.02 8.81
C ASN A 162 -5.06 -44.95 9.65
N LEU A 163 -5.95 -44.20 9.02
CA LEU A 163 -6.77 -43.18 9.67
C LEU A 163 -8.01 -43.80 10.33
N ASP A 164 -8.63 -43.05 11.23
CA ASP A 164 -9.82 -43.47 11.97
C ASP A 164 -11.08 -43.61 11.09
N ALA A 165 -11.11 -42.99 9.90
CA ALA A 165 -12.20 -43.12 8.93
C ALA A 165 -11.71 -42.98 7.47
N ILE A 166 -12.67 -42.91 6.54
CA ILE A 166 -12.43 -42.53 5.14
C ILE A 166 -12.36 -40.99 5.04
N HIS A 167 -11.20 -40.46 4.65
CA HIS A 167 -10.89 -39.05 4.50
C HIS A 167 -10.47 -38.78 3.05
N LYS A 168 -11.44 -38.41 2.22
CA LYS A 168 -11.24 -38.26 0.76
C LYS A 168 -10.28 -37.15 0.38
N SER A 169 -9.99 -36.22 1.28
CA SER A 169 -9.09 -35.09 1.02
C SER A 169 -7.61 -35.46 1.16
N PHE A 170 -7.30 -36.58 1.81
CA PHE A 170 -5.93 -37.10 1.96
C PHE A 170 -5.60 -37.91 0.72
N VAL A 171 -4.94 -37.26 -0.25
CA VAL A 171 -4.64 -37.83 -1.57
C VAL A 171 -3.14 -37.86 -1.82
N ALA A 172 -2.70 -38.71 -2.76
CA ALA A 172 -1.31 -38.73 -3.20
C ALA A 172 -0.87 -37.34 -3.69
N GLY A 173 0.34 -36.91 -3.32
CA GLY A 173 0.91 -35.60 -3.59
C GLY A 173 0.52 -34.51 -2.59
N SER A 174 -0.47 -34.73 -1.73
CA SER A 174 -0.88 -33.78 -0.69
C SER A 174 -0.04 -33.91 0.58
N TRP A 175 -0.13 -32.92 1.47
CA TRP A 175 0.60 -32.85 2.73
C TRP A 175 -0.24 -33.32 3.91
N VAL A 176 0.42 -33.96 4.87
CA VAL A 176 -0.12 -34.26 6.19
C VAL A 176 0.87 -33.91 7.29
N ALA A 177 0.42 -33.17 8.30
CA ALA A 177 1.18 -32.88 9.50
C ALA A 177 0.67 -33.72 10.67
N LEU A 178 1.56 -34.47 11.33
CA LEU A 178 1.26 -35.21 12.55
C LEU A 178 1.62 -34.34 13.75
N THR A 179 0.77 -34.34 14.78
CA THR A 179 0.93 -33.48 15.96
C THR A 179 0.69 -34.27 17.25
N LEU A 180 1.43 -33.92 18.30
CA LEU A 180 1.20 -34.36 19.68
C LEU A 180 0.85 -33.17 20.59
N PRO A 181 0.10 -33.40 21.69
CA PRO A 181 -0.21 -32.35 22.67
C PRO A 181 1.04 -31.69 23.28
N GLY A 182 2.17 -32.40 23.32
CA GLY A 182 3.46 -31.89 23.79
C GLY A 182 4.14 -30.88 22.84
N GLY A 183 3.51 -30.56 21.70
CA GLY A 183 4.02 -29.56 20.75
C GLY A 183 4.88 -30.12 19.61
N LEU A 184 5.17 -31.43 19.61
CA LEU A 184 5.82 -32.08 18.47
C LEU A 184 4.92 -31.99 17.24
N VAL A 185 5.47 -31.51 16.12
CA VAL A 185 4.83 -31.48 14.82
C VAL A 185 5.81 -31.99 13.80
N GLU A 186 5.38 -32.89 12.92
CA GLU A 186 6.19 -33.43 11.83
C GLU A 186 5.40 -33.45 10.51
N LEU A 187 6.06 -33.17 9.40
CA LEU A 187 5.45 -33.01 8.09
C LEU A 187 5.84 -34.12 7.12
N TYR A 188 4.83 -34.71 6.48
CA TYR A 188 5.00 -35.77 5.50
C TYR A 188 4.21 -35.48 4.22
N ARG A 189 4.80 -35.82 3.08
CA ARG A 189 4.05 -35.88 1.82
C ARG A 189 3.43 -37.26 1.69
N ILE A 190 2.16 -37.30 1.31
CA ILE A 190 1.45 -38.55 1.03
C ILE A 190 1.89 -39.04 -0.35
N THR A 191 2.54 -40.18 -0.43
CA THR A 191 2.95 -40.81 -1.69
C THR A 191 1.86 -41.71 -2.26
N GLU A 192 1.08 -42.33 -1.37
CA GLU A 192 -0.08 -43.15 -1.74
C GLU A 192 -1.22 -42.94 -0.73
N ALA A 193 -2.45 -42.87 -1.21
CA ALA A 193 -3.66 -42.89 -0.40
C ALA A 193 -4.69 -43.83 -1.02
N ARG A 194 -5.26 -44.73 -0.21
CA ARG A 194 -6.32 -45.63 -0.65
C ARG A 194 -7.30 -45.96 0.47
N ASP A 195 -8.53 -46.28 0.08
CA ASP A 195 -9.53 -46.82 0.99
C ASP A 195 -9.12 -48.25 1.40
N ASP A 196 -9.26 -48.56 2.68
CA ASP A 196 -8.94 -49.84 3.30
C ASP A 196 -10.03 -50.20 4.33
N ALA A 197 -9.98 -51.41 4.88
CA ALA A 197 -10.83 -51.86 5.98
C ALA A 197 -10.01 -52.64 7.01
N LEU A 198 -10.08 -52.21 8.27
CA LEU A 198 -9.31 -52.81 9.35
C LEU A 198 -10.24 -53.34 10.45
N ALA A 199 -9.83 -54.46 11.05
CA ALA A 199 -10.39 -55.01 12.26
C ALA A 199 -9.25 -55.25 13.26
N ALA A 200 -9.11 -54.36 14.24
CA ALA A 200 -8.04 -54.35 15.23
C ALA A 200 -8.52 -53.64 16.50
N TYR A 201 -7.90 -53.92 17.65
CA TYR A 201 -8.18 -53.21 18.92
C TYR A 201 -9.64 -53.30 19.37
N ALA A 202 -10.29 -54.45 19.11
CA ALA A 202 -11.71 -54.70 19.34
C ALA A 202 -12.68 -53.75 18.60
N ILE A 203 -12.21 -53.08 17.54
CA ILE A 203 -13.04 -52.27 16.63
C ILE A 203 -12.84 -52.72 15.18
N ALA A 204 -13.82 -52.44 14.33
CA ALA A 204 -13.71 -52.66 12.89
C ALA A 204 -14.31 -51.46 12.14
N GLY A 205 -13.70 -51.08 11.02
CA GLY A 205 -14.14 -49.93 10.25
C GLY A 205 -13.40 -49.76 8.93
N LYS A 206 -13.98 -48.91 8.08
CA LYS A 206 -13.30 -48.41 6.89
C LYS A 206 -12.29 -47.35 7.30
N SER A 207 -11.15 -47.31 6.63
CA SER A 207 -10.02 -46.46 6.97
C SER A 207 -9.33 -45.96 5.71
N THR A 208 -8.75 -44.76 5.76
CA THR A 208 -7.83 -44.30 4.73
C THR A 208 -6.44 -44.80 5.08
N ARG A 209 -5.83 -45.59 4.20
CA ARG A 209 -4.43 -45.98 4.33
C ARG A 209 -3.56 -44.99 3.60
N LEU A 210 -2.55 -44.47 4.30
CA LEU A 210 -1.56 -43.55 3.76
C LEU A 210 -0.19 -44.22 3.73
N VAL A 211 0.59 -43.89 2.70
CA VAL A 211 2.04 -44.11 2.64
C VAL A 211 2.70 -42.74 2.61
N LEU A 212 3.68 -42.54 3.49
CA LEU A 212 4.41 -41.29 3.67
C LEU A 212 5.75 -41.32 2.91
N ASP A 213 6.30 -40.16 2.58
CA ASP A 213 7.54 -40.01 1.81
C ASP A 213 8.82 -40.21 2.62
N THR A 214 8.76 -39.99 3.92
CA THR A 214 9.86 -40.22 4.87
C THR A 214 9.34 -40.94 6.13
N THR A 215 10.25 -41.58 6.85
CA THR A 215 9.98 -42.22 8.14
C THR A 215 10.62 -41.51 9.33
N GLU A 216 11.20 -40.34 9.08
CA GLU A 216 11.81 -39.49 10.10
C GLU A 216 10.84 -39.22 11.25
N THR A 217 11.33 -39.35 12.50
CA THR A 217 10.59 -39.03 13.74
C THR A 217 9.26 -39.78 13.99
N LEU A 218 8.83 -40.69 13.11
CA LEU A 218 7.59 -41.48 13.29
C LEU A 218 7.56 -42.28 14.60
N ALA A 219 8.72 -42.76 15.06
CA ALA A 219 8.85 -43.51 16.31
C ALA A 219 8.44 -42.71 17.56
N GLU A 220 8.45 -41.37 17.52
CA GLU A 220 7.96 -40.53 18.62
C GLU A 220 6.43 -40.53 18.71
N PHE A 221 5.74 -40.62 17.57
CA PHE A 221 4.28 -40.75 17.52
C PHE A 221 3.82 -42.14 17.94
N ASP A 222 4.60 -43.18 17.63
CA ASP A 222 4.33 -44.58 18.05
C ASP A 222 4.24 -44.74 19.57
N LYS A 223 4.91 -43.87 20.34
CA LYS A 223 4.84 -43.86 21.81
C LYS A 223 3.50 -43.37 22.35
N HIS A 224 2.73 -42.62 21.56
CA HIS A 224 1.50 -41.95 21.99
C HIS A 224 0.35 -42.08 20.97
N PRO A 225 0.00 -43.29 20.49
CA PRO A 225 -0.86 -43.51 19.32
C PRO A 225 -2.26 -42.90 19.47
N ARG A 226 -2.78 -42.82 20.70
CA ARG A 226 -4.10 -42.22 20.99
C ARG A 226 -4.10 -40.69 20.98
N GLN A 227 -2.93 -40.06 21.05
CA GLN A 227 -2.79 -38.60 21.15
C GLN A 227 -2.38 -37.96 19.81
N VAL A 228 -2.03 -38.77 18.81
CA VAL A 228 -1.63 -38.30 17.48
C VAL A 228 -2.83 -37.66 16.78
N SER A 229 -2.68 -36.40 16.39
CA SER A 229 -3.63 -35.70 15.54
C SER A 229 -2.99 -35.41 14.18
N LEU A 230 -3.69 -35.77 13.10
CA LEU A 230 -3.26 -35.53 11.74
C LEU A 230 -4.00 -34.33 11.16
N HIS A 231 -3.28 -33.44 10.51
CA HIS A 231 -3.81 -32.30 9.77
C HIS A 231 -3.51 -32.47 8.29
N GLY A 232 -4.53 -32.67 7.47
CA GLY A 232 -4.40 -32.96 6.04
C GLY A 232 -5.45 -32.23 5.20
N GLY A 233 -5.75 -32.77 4.02
CA GLY A 233 -6.61 -32.09 3.05
C GLY A 233 -5.99 -30.81 2.48
N SER A 234 -4.66 -30.82 2.34
CA SER A 234 -3.85 -29.66 1.98
C SER A 234 -4.28 -29.07 0.65
N THR A 235 -4.67 -27.80 0.65
CA THR A 235 -4.98 -27.03 -0.56
C THR A 235 -4.04 -25.85 -0.63
N GLU A 236 -3.35 -25.69 -1.77
CA GLU A 236 -2.42 -24.59 -1.95
C GLU A 236 -3.17 -23.25 -2.03
N ILE A 237 -2.56 -22.22 -1.44
CA ILE A 237 -3.03 -20.84 -1.44
C ILE A 237 -1.89 -19.97 -1.95
N ALA A 238 -2.18 -19.09 -2.90
CA ALA A 238 -1.20 -18.15 -3.39
C ALA A 238 -0.96 -17.02 -2.38
N LEU A 239 0.28 -16.52 -2.33
CA LEU A 239 0.59 -15.27 -1.65
C LEU A 239 -0.15 -14.12 -2.33
N ALA A 240 -0.84 -13.30 -1.54
CA ALA A 240 -1.39 -12.05 -2.04
C ALA A 240 -0.34 -10.94 -2.04
N GLU A 241 -0.67 -9.85 -2.72
CA GLU A 241 0.15 -8.65 -2.64
C GLU A 241 0.09 -8.03 -1.25
N THR A 242 1.28 -7.81 -0.69
CA THR A 242 1.46 -7.07 0.55
C THR A 242 1.18 -5.59 0.26
N PRO A 243 0.19 -4.97 0.93
CA PRO A 243 -0.06 -3.54 0.81
C PRO A 243 1.16 -2.74 1.25
N GLU A 244 1.52 -1.73 0.47
CA GLU A 244 2.47 -0.73 0.91
C GLU A 244 1.79 0.16 1.94
N THR A 245 2.20 0.03 3.20
CA THR A 245 1.64 0.82 4.32
C THR A 245 2.48 2.05 4.63
N GLY A 246 3.48 2.37 3.81
CA GLY A 246 4.32 3.55 3.97
C GLY A 246 3.60 4.84 3.56
N TRP A 247 4.30 5.95 3.71
CA TRP A 247 3.87 7.25 3.17
C TRP A 247 4.30 7.40 1.70
N VAL A 248 3.92 8.52 1.10
CA VAL A 248 4.40 8.98 -0.21
C VAL A 248 5.07 10.34 -0.02
N ALA A 249 6.34 10.44 -0.39
CA ALA A 249 7.15 11.66 -0.28
C ALA A 249 8.33 11.60 -1.27
N GLY A 250 9.23 12.59 -1.22
CA GLY A 250 10.43 12.62 -2.05
C GLY A 250 10.15 13.01 -3.50
N SER A 251 11.09 12.69 -4.40
CA SER A 251 11.03 13.05 -5.82
C SER A 251 10.68 11.90 -6.76
N VAL A 252 10.62 10.65 -6.26
CA VAL A 252 10.34 9.46 -7.07
C VAL A 252 9.10 8.78 -6.52
N ILE A 253 7.99 8.84 -7.27
CA ILE A 253 6.69 8.30 -6.85
C ILE A 253 6.33 7.10 -7.73
N GLU A 254 6.41 5.89 -7.17
CA GLU A 254 6.03 4.66 -7.87
C GLU A 254 4.50 4.60 -8.06
N LEU A 255 4.06 4.24 -9.27
CA LEU A 255 2.65 4.06 -9.63
C LEU A 255 2.34 2.58 -9.81
N GLU A 256 1.09 2.20 -9.51
CA GLU A 256 0.54 0.85 -9.73
C GLU A 256 0.40 0.50 -11.23
N GLY A 257 0.60 1.44 -12.14
CA GLY A 257 0.51 1.16 -13.58
C GLY A 257 1.39 2.08 -14.42
N ARG A 258 1.36 1.83 -15.74
CA ARG A 258 1.97 2.72 -16.73
C ARG A 258 1.12 3.96 -16.97
N THR A 259 1.81 5.05 -17.27
CA THR A 259 1.20 6.27 -17.80
C THR A 259 2.08 6.85 -18.93
N ASP A 260 1.55 7.82 -19.66
CA ASP A 260 2.16 8.48 -20.81
C ASP A 260 2.28 10.01 -20.61
N LEU A 261 2.24 10.47 -19.36
CA LEU A 261 2.36 11.89 -19.03
C LEU A 261 3.66 12.49 -19.59
N PRO A 262 3.58 13.64 -20.31
CA PRO A 262 4.75 14.27 -20.89
C PRO A 262 5.62 14.96 -19.83
N ALA A 263 6.93 15.00 -20.07
CA ALA A 263 7.88 15.80 -19.29
C ALA A 263 7.42 17.27 -19.16
N GLY A 264 7.69 17.88 -18.00
CA GLY A 264 7.27 19.25 -17.68
C GLY A 264 5.81 19.39 -17.25
N ARG A 265 5.00 18.31 -17.30
CA ARG A 265 3.61 18.34 -16.83
C ARG A 265 3.53 18.82 -15.38
N LYS A 266 2.67 19.81 -15.11
CA LYS A 266 2.32 20.22 -13.76
C LYS A 266 1.41 19.18 -13.12
N LEU A 267 1.73 18.82 -11.88
CA LEU A 267 1.02 17.85 -11.07
C LEU A 267 0.57 18.52 -9.77
N ILE A 268 -0.62 18.20 -9.30
CA ILE A 268 -1.08 18.57 -7.95
C ILE A 268 -1.24 17.30 -7.13
N PHE A 269 -0.54 17.25 -6.00
CA PHE A 269 -0.63 16.21 -4.98
C PHE A 269 -1.55 16.71 -3.88
N ARG A 270 -2.65 16.02 -3.63
CA ARG A 270 -3.62 16.37 -2.59
C ARG A 270 -3.92 15.15 -1.74
N GLY A 271 -3.77 15.27 -0.42
CA GLY A 271 -4.02 14.17 0.50
C GLY A 271 -3.77 14.58 1.95
N ARG A 272 -3.99 13.67 2.88
CA ARG A 272 -3.74 13.90 4.31
C ARG A 272 -2.28 13.69 4.65
N ARG A 273 -1.79 14.32 5.72
CA ARG A 273 -0.43 14.07 6.23
C ARG A 273 -0.28 12.65 6.75
N ALA A 274 0.89 12.05 6.51
CA ALA A 274 1.23 10.74 7.04
C ALA A 274 1.29 10.75 8.58
N ARG A 275 0.78 9.68 9.19
CA ARG A 275 0.72 9.51 10.65
C ARG A 275 1.58 8.35 11.11
N LEU A 276 2.24 8.55 12.25
CA LEU A 276 3.12 7.57 12.86
C LEU A 276 2.71 7.37 14.33
N ARG A 277 3.02 6.19 14.87
CA ARG A 277 2.94 5.87 16.30
C ARG A 277 4.28 5.37 16.80
N LEU A 278 4.74 5.92 17.93
CA LEU A 278 6.01 5.55 18.53
C LEU A 278 5.98 4.14 19.13
N ARG A 279 6.92 3.28 18.74
CA ARG A 279 7.15 1.93 19.30
C ARG A 279 8.29 1.88 20.31
N ALA A 280 9.34 2.69 20.12
CA ALA A 280 10.42 2.81 21.09
C ALA A 280 9.90 3.31 22.44
N GLN A 281 10.63 3.01 23.51
CA GLN A 281 10.23 3.41 24.86
C GLN A 281 10.21 4.94 25.00
N GLN A 282 11.23 5.61 24.47
CA GLN A 282 11.32 7.05 24.48
C GLN A 282 12.16 7.57 23.31
N ILE A 283 11.77 8.70 22.73
CA ILE A 283 12.59 9.53 21.83
C ILE A 283 12.46 11.00 22.26
N GLY A 284 13.27 11.89 21.67
CA GLY A 284 13.16 13.33 21.88
C GLY A 284 12.93 14.07 20.56
N LEU A 285 12.08 15.08 20.59
CA LEU A 285 11.97 16.09 19.54
C LEU A 285 12.81 17.30 19.94
N THR A 286 13.67 17.74 19.03
CA THR A 286 14.42 18.98 19.16
C THR A 286 13.91 19.98 18.12
N ALA A 287 13.37 21.10 18.56
CA ALA A 287 12.93 22.19 17.69
C ALA A 287 14.14 22.98 17.15
N GLU A 288 13.89 23.83 16.15
CA GLU A 288 14.93 24.65 15.51
C GLU A 288 15.59 25.64 16.48
N ASP A 289 14.85 26.14 17.47
CA ASP A 289 15.34 27.02 18.54
C ASP A 289 16.08 26.28 19.67
N GLY A 290 16.24 24.96 19.54
CA GLY A 290 16.86 24.09 20.53
C GLY A 290 15.93 23.65 21.67
N ALA A 291 14.65 24.05 21.66
CA ALA A 291 13.70 23.54 22.63
C ALA A 291 13.56 22.01 22.48
N TRP A 292 13.43 21.32 23.60
CA TRP A 292 13.40 19.86 23.62
C TRP A 292 12.10 19.34 24.23
N ARG A 293 11.57 18.26 23.65
CA ARG A 293 10.38 17.55 24.16
C ARG A 293 10.54 16.04 24.09
N GLY A 294 10.36 15.38 25.22
CA GLY A 294 10.37 13.93 25.32
C GLY A 294 9.05 13.31 24.87
N LEU A 295 9.12 12.21 24.13
CA LEU A 295 7.98 11.41 23.69
C LEU A 295 8.12 9.98 24.22
N THR A 296 7.04 9.38 24.67
CA THR A 296 7.01 8.00 25.19
C THR A 296 6.22 7.07 24.27
N LYS A 297 6.49 5.76 24.40
CA LYS A 297 5.84 4.70 23.60
C LYS A 297 4.33 4.92 23.48
N GLY A 298 3.82 4.82 22.26
CA GLY A 298 2.41 5.01 21.93
C GLY A 298 2.04 6.43 21.50
N ALA A 299 2.94 7.41 21.64
CA ALA A 299 2.74 8.77 21.15
C ALA A 299 2.37 8.78 19.65
N GLU A 300 1.36 9.59 19.31
CA GLU A 300 0.93 9.81 17.94
C GLU A 300 1.61 11.02 17.34
N LEU A 301 2.13 10.87 16.13
CA LEU A 301 3.01 11.83 15.49
C LEU A 301 2.54 12.06 14.06
N THR A 302 2.69 13.30 13.59
CA THR A 302 2.52 13.66 12.18
C THR A 302 3.90 13.73 11.55
N LEU A 303 4.09 13.03 10.43
CA LEU A 303 5.32 13.13 9.65
C LEU A 303 5.26 14.39 8.78
N MET A 304 6.20 15.30 8.99
CA MET A 304 6.16 16.62 8.35
C MET A 304 6.84 16.63 6.98
N ALA A 305 7.90 15.83 6.81
CA ALA A 305 8.70 15.68 5.59
C ALA A 305 9.27 14.25 5.49
N ASP A 306 9.82 13.90 4.33
CA ASP A 306 10.48 12.59 4.14
C ASP A 306 11.71 12.46 5.07
N PRO A 307 11.83 11.40 5.87
CA PRO A 307 13.00 11.22 6.73
C PRO A 307 14.26 10.94 5.91
N GLY A 308 15.37 11.52 6.32
CA GLY A 308 16.68 11.32 5.69
C GLY A 308 17.64 10.57 6.62
N PRO A 309 18.64 9.85 6.09
CA PRO A 309 19.67 9.23 6.91
C PRO A 309 20.47 10.30 7.67
N VAL A 310 20.84 9.99 8.91
CA VAL A 310 21.72 10.87 9.70
C VAL A 310 23.14 10.83 9.11
N PRO A 311 23.79 11.98 8.88
CA PRO A 311 25.17 12.00 8.39
C PRO A 311 26.11 11.18 9.28
N GLY A 312 26.77 10.18 8.68
CA GLY A 312 27.71 9.31 9.38
C GLY A 312 27.11 8.05 10.03
N ASP A 313 25.78 7.91 10.07
CA ASP A 313 25.10 6.70 10.54
C ASP A 313 23.85 6.39 9.69
N PRO A 314 23.98 5.57 8.62
CA PRO A 314 22.86 5.24 7.74
C PRO A 314 21.80 4.35 8.40
N ALA A 315 22.05 3.79 9.58
CA ALA A 315 21.05 3.02 10.32
C ALA A 315 20.06 3.92 11.08
N ARG A 316 20.40 5.20 11.26
CA ARG A 316 19.54 6.20 11.90
C ARG A 316 19.02 7.20 10.89
N PHE A 317 17.79 7.63 11.12
CA PHE A 317 17.12 8.62 10.29
C PHE A 317 16.76 9.83 11.13
N GLY A 318 16.87 11.02 10.53
CA GLY A 318 16.32 12.26 11.05
C GLY A 318 14.87 12.40 10.61
N TRP A 319 13.97 12.55 11.58
CA TRP A 319 12.53 12.60 11.39
C TRP A 319 12.02 13.97 11.78
N LEU A 320 11.49 14.75 10.83
CA LEU A 320 10.76 15.98 11.17
C LEU A 320 9.32 15.62 11.53
N LEU A 321 8.98 15.78 12.81
CA LEU A 321 7.73 15.29 13.38
C LEU A 321 6.98 16.40 14.09
N ARG A 322 5.65 16.30 14.12
CA ARG A 322 4.76 17.09 14.97
C ARG A 322 4.01 16.19 15.93
N ASP A 323 4.07 16.48 17.22
CA ASP A 323 3.29 15.75 18.23
C ASP A 323 1.80 16.17 18.26
N ALA A 324 1.03 15.57 19.17
CA ALA A 324 -0.40 15.84 19.32
C ALA A 324 -0.71 17.27 19.80
N ASP A 325 0.22 17.90 20.52
CA ASP A 325 0.09 19.26 21.04
C ASP A 325 0.59 20.32 20.05
N GLY A 326 1.07 19.91 18.88
CA GLY A 326 1.53 20.79 17.82
C GLY A 326 3.01 21.17 17.89
N PHE A 327 3.80 20.58 18.80
CA PHE A 327 5.24 20.82 18.86
C PHE A 327 5.95 20.13 17.71
N ILE A 328 6.72 20.91 16.95
CA ILE A 328 7.46 20.44 15.78
C ILE A 328 8.94 20.36 16.16
N GLY A 329 9.57 19.24 15.83
CA GLY A 329 11.00 19.08 16.00
C GLY A 329 11.54 17.88 15.24
N THR A 330 12.86 17.77 15.19
CA THR A 330 13.55 16.61 14.64
C THR A 330 13.82 15.57 15.71
N ALA A 331 13.54 14.30 15.41
CA ALA A 331 13.98 13.16 16.21
C ALA A 331 14.97 12.31 15.41
N GLU A 332 15.91 11.67 16.11
CA GLU A 332 16.68 10.56 15.57
C GLU A 332 16.07 9.25 16.06
N ALA A 333 15.70 8.37 15.13
CA ALA A 333 15.13 7.06 15.45
C ALA A 333 15.43 6.06 14.35
N ALA A 334 15.45 4.77 14.68
CA ALA A 334 15.45 3.73 13.67
C ALA A 334 14.06 3.63 13.02
N PRO A 335 13.94 3.30 11.72
CA PRO A 335 12.63 3.13 11.09
C PRO A 335 11.70 2.14 11.82
N ALA A 336 12.24 1.11 12.46
CA ALA A 336 11.47 0.14 13.24
C ALA A 336 10.85 0.72 14.54
N ASP A 337 11.37 1.85 15.02
CA ASP A 337 10.87 2.55 16.22
C ASP A 337 9.58 3.32 15.95
N LEU A 338 9.21 3.52 14.69
CA LEU A 338 8.03 4.27 14.27
C LEU A 338 7.13 3.38 13.42
N LEU A 339 5.87 3.27 13.82
CA LEU A 339 4.86 2.51 13.09
C LEU A 339 4.01 3.47 12.27
N VAL A 340 3.91 3.28 10.95
CA VAL A 340 2.94 4.03 10.13
C VAL A 340 1.53 3.61 10.52
N THR A 341 0.66 4.61 10.69
CA THR A 341 -0.75 4.45 11.01
C THR A 341 -1.58 5.19 9.97
N PRO A 342 -2.78 4.70 9.59
CA PRO A 342 -3.66 5.42 8.69
C PRO A 342 -3.97 6.83 9.20
N ALA A 343 -3.98 7.81 8.30
CA ALA A 343 -4.47 9.14 8.66
C ALA A 343 -5.97 9.10 9.03
N PRO A 344 -6.39 9.82 10.09
CA PRO A 344 -7.80 9.93 10.45
C PRO A 344 -8.58 10.68 9.35
N GLU A 345 -9.87 10.40 9.17
CA GLU A 345 -10.69 10.98 8.10
C GLU A 345 -10.73 12.52 8.11
N ASP A 346 -10.73 13.10 9.31
CA ASP A 346 -10.66 14.54 9.59
C ASP A 346 -9.22 15.08 9.73
N GLY A 347 -8.22 14.27 9.36
CA GLY A 347 -6.81 14.66 9.42
C GLY A 347 -6.47 15.84 8.49
N GLU A 348 -5.38 16.54 8.83
CA GLU A 348 -4.87 17.68 8.05
C GLU A 348 -4.63 17.29 6.58
N GLU A 349 -5.44 17.87 5.69
CA GLU A 349 -5.25 17.78 4.24
C GLU A 349 -4.24 18.83 3.78
N ILE A 350 -3.29 18.39 2.97
CA ILE A 350 -2.23 19.19 2.37
C ILE A 350 -2.26 19.08 0.86
N VAL A 351 -1.79 20.13 0.20
CA VAL A 351 -1.72 20.23 -1.26
C VAL A 351 -0.34 20.72 -1.67
N GLU A 352 0.33 20.00 -2.56
CA GLU A 352 1.59 20.41 -3.16
C GLU A 352 1.53 20.41 -4.68
N VAL A 353 2.26 21.33 -5.31
CA VAL A 353 2.42 21.39 -6.76
C VAL A 353 3.83 20.95 -7.10
N ALA A 354 3.93 19.96 -7.98
CA ALA A 354 5.21 19.56 -8.53
C ALA A 354 5.21 19.65 -10.05
N SER A 355 6.40 19.61 -10.64
CA SER A 355 6.56 19.48 -12.08
C SER A 355 7.22 18.14 -12.36
N LEU A 356 6.62 17.37 -13.27
CA LEU A 356 7.21 16.15 -13.76
C LEU A 356 8.50 16.48 -14.51
N ASP A 357 9.60 15.84 -14.14
CA ASP A 357 10.83 15.88 -14.92
C ASP A 357 10.70 14.88 -16.08
N HIS A 358 10.59 13.59 -15.74
CA HIS A 358 10.36 12.50 -16.70
C HIS A 358 9.64 11.32 -16.03
N LEU A 359 9.19 10.36 -16.85
CA LEU A 359 8.70 9.06 -16.38
C LEU A 359 9.84 8.04 -16.41
N GLN A 360 9.97 7.26 -15.35
CA GLN A 360 10.89 6.13 -15.28
C GLN A 360 10.10 4.82 -15.37
N SER A 361 10.54 3.86 -16.19
CA SER A 361 9.95 2.51 -16.20
C SER A 361 10.49 1.75 -14.99
N SER A 362 9.61 1.35 -14.07
CA SER A 362 9.99 0.48 -12.95
C SER A 362 10.13 -0.97 -13.43
N ASP A 363 9.21 -1.40 -14.30
CA ASP A 363 9.23 -2.70 -14.99
C ASP A 363 8.39 -2.62 -16.29
N ALA A 364 7.95 -3.78 -16.81
CA ALA A 364 7.13 -3.84 -18.02
C ALA A 364 5.73 -3.21 -17.88
N THR A 365 5.17 -3.17 -16.66
CA THR A 365 3.78 -2.77 -16.35
C THR A 365 3.66 -1.58 -15.40
N HIS A 366 4.75 -1.14 -14.77
CA HIS A 366 4.77 -0.05 -13.78
C HIS A 366 5.68 1.09 -14.20
N SER A 367 5.31 2.30 -13.79
CA SER A 367 6.10 3.52 -13.99
C SER A 367 6.24 4.31 -12.70
N ALA A 368 7.30 5.09 -12.59
CA ALA A 368 7.51 6.04 -11.52
C ALA A 368 7.53 7.48 -12.08
N LEU A 369 6.91 8.40 -11.34
CA LEU A 369 7.01 9.82 -11.59
C LEU A 369 8.33 10.33 -10.99
N VAL A 370 9.22 10.87 -11.84
CA VAL A 370 10.42 11.58 -11.36
C VAL A 370 10.12 13.07 -11.39
N LEU A 371 10.07 13.69 -10.22
CA LEU A 371 9.76 15.11 -10.03
C LEU A 371 11.03 15.95 -10.11
N ARG A 372 10.92 17.18 -10.65
CA ARG A 372 12.04 18.14 -10.71
C ARG A 372 12.54 18.57 -9.32
N SER A 373 11.71 18.43 -8.30
CA SER A 373 12.03 18.73 -6.91
C SER A 373 11.25 17.78 -6.03
N SER A 374 11.84 17.37 -4.91
CA SER A 374 11.16 16.52 -3.93
C SER A 374 9.92 17.23 -3.38
N LEU A 375 8.89 16.44 -3.07
CA LEU A 375 7.78 16.89 -2.24
C LEU A 375 8.31 17.33 -0.88
N GLY A 376 7.80 18.45 -0.38
CA GLY A 376 8.18 19.01 0.93
C GLY A 376 7.51 18.29 2.10
N ALA A 377 6.42 17.57 1.82
CA ALA A 377 5.62 16.85 2.80
C ALA A 377 5.54 15.34 2.55
N ALA A 378 5.17 14.62 3.61
CA ALA A 378 4.84 13.20 3.55
C ALA A 378 3.32 12.99 3.60
N PHE A 379 2.79 12.34 2.57
CA PHE A 379 1.37 12.06 2.42
C PHE A 379 1.03 10.66 2.94
N ASP A 380 -0.13 10.55 3.59
CA ASP A 380 -0.79 9.27 3.80
C ASP A 380 -1.18 8.69 2.43
N ARG A 381 -0.63 7.51 2.12
CA ARG A 381 -0.73 6.89 0.80
C ARG A 381 -2.18 6.60 0.39
N ALA A 382 -3.01 6.14 1.32
CA ALA A 382 -4.39 5.77 1.02
C ALA A 382 -5.26 7.01 0.66
N SER A 383 -4.96 8.15 1.29
CA SER A 383 -5.65 9.41 1.05
C SER A 383 -5.19 10.16 -0.20
N LEU A 384 -3.96 9.91 -0.68
CA LEU A 384 -3.34 10.70 -1.75
C LEU A 384 -4.11 10.60 -3.07
N ARG A 385 -4.27 11.75 -3.73
CA ARG A 385 -4.73 11.92 -5.11
C ARG A 385 -3.72 12.78 -5.86
N ILE A 386 -3.35 12.32 -7.06
CA ILE A 386 -2.42 13.03 -7.95
C ILE A 386 -3.21 13.48 -9.17
N HIS A 387 -3.34 14.79 -9.35
CA HIS A 387 -4.01 15.39 -10.50
C HIS A 387 -2.98 15.79 -11.56
N ALA A 388 -3.13 15.26 -12.78
CA ALA A 388 -2.28 15.58 -13.93
C ALA A 388 -2.99 16.37 -15.03
N ASN A 389 -4.31 16.54 -14.91
CA ASN A 389 -5.17 17.38 -15.75
C ASN A 389 -5.22 18.83 -15.22
N VAL A 390 -4.06 19.40 -14.89
CA VAL A 390 -3.95 20.70 -14.25
C VAL A 390 -3.96 21.82 -15.29
N ALA A 391 -4.78 22.85 -15.06
CA ALA A 391 -4.81 24.07 -15.85
C ALA A 391 -4.50 25.30 -14.96
N ARG A 392 -3.87 26.32 -15.55
CA ARG A 392 -3.65 27.59 -14.86
C ARG A 392 -4.93 28.41 -14.90
N ALA A 393 -5.38 28.87 -13.74
CA ALA A 393 -6.45 29.86 -13.62
C ALA A 393 -5.87 31.24 -13.28
N ALA A 394 -6.52 32.30 -13.77
CA ALA A 394 -6.21 33.69 -13.43
C ALA A 394 -7.52 34.48 -13.31
N HIS A 395 -7.52 35.53 -12.49
CA HIS A 395 -8.68 36.41 -12.35
C HIS A 395 -8.94 37.21 -13.64
N GLY A 396 -10.21 37.55 -13.86
CA GLY A 396 -10.68 38.42 -14.93
C GLY A 396 -11.68 37.75 -15.85
N GLU A 397 -12.67 38.51 -16.31
CA GLU A 397 -13.66 38.09 -17.30
C GLU A 397 -13.22 38.53 -18.70
N GLY A 398 -13.03 37.58 -19.61
CA GLY A 398 -12.64 37.87 -20.99
C GLY A 398 -13.70 38.68 -21.73
N THR A 399 -13.28 39.74 -22.40
CA THR A 399 -14.12 40.69 -23.14
C THR A 399 -13.52 40.97 -24.50
N THR A 400 -14.37 41.04 -25.52
CA THR A 400 -14.04 41.54 -26.85
C THR A 400 -14.98 42.68 -27.19
N GLU A 401 -14.45 43.82 -27.63
CA GLU A 401 -15.28 44.96 -28.03
C GLU A 401 -14.73 45.73 -29.22
N ILE A 402 -15.66 46.30 -29.98
CA ILE A 402 -15.38 47.23 -31.07
C ILE A 402 -15.28 48.63 -30.46
N LEU A 403 -14.12 49.26 -30.62
CA LEU A 403 -13.84 50.63 -30.16
C LEU A 403 -14.33 51.68 -31.15
N GLY A 404 -14.27 51.38 -32.45
CA GLY A 404 -14.73 52.27 -33.51
C GLY A 404 -13.98 52.08 -34.82
N HIS A 405 -13.85 53.17 -35.57
CA HIS A 405 -13.18 53.20 -36.86
C HIS A 405 -11.93 54.07 -36.83
N GLY A 406 -10.89 53.67 -37.56
CA GLY A 406 -9.72 54.52 -37.78
C GLY A 406 -10.06 55.74 -38.64
N ASP A 407 -9.53 56.91 -38.27
CA ASP A 407 -9.54 58.11 -39.11
C ASP A 407 -8.11 58.62 -39.29
N PRO A 408 -7.47 58.35 -40.45
CA PRO A 408 -6.11 58.79 -40.75
C PRO A 408 -5.93 60.32 -40.75
N ARG A 409 -7.03 61.09 -40.78
CA ARG A 409 -6.98 62.56 -40.70
C ARG A 409 -6.79 63.06 -39.27
N GLN A 410 -7.06 62.23 -38.26
CA GLN A 410 -6.96 62.58 -36.85
C GLN A 410 -5.61 62.11 -36.29
N PRO A 411 -4.66 63.00 -35.98
CA PRO A 411 -3.47 62.63 -35.22
C PRO A 411 -3.85 62.25 -33.79
N PHE A 412 -3.13 61.30 -33.18
CA PHE A 412 -3.35 60.84 -31.81
C PHE A 412 -4.79 60.42 -31.52
N GLN A 413 -5.44 59.73 -32.46
CA GLN A 413 -6.83 59.29 -32.29
C GLN A 413 -6.97 58.45 -31.01
N LYS A 414 -8.02 58.72 -30.21
CA LYS A 414 -8.23 58.13 -28.88
C LYS A 414 -9.52 57.35 -28.81
N PHE A 415 -9.49 56.26 -28.05
CA PHE A 415 -10.66 55.45 -27.77
C PHE A 415 -10.69 55.07 -26.29
N LEU A 416 -11.85 55.24 -25.65
CA LEU A 416 -12.10 54.76 -24.30
C LEU A 416 -12.54 53.29 -24.38
N LEU A 417 -11.92 52.41 -23.60
CA LEU A 417 -12.43 51.05 -23.41
C LEU A 417 -13.76 51.12 -22.64
N LYS A 418 -14.78 50.38 -23.09
CA LYS A 418 -16.13 50.50 -22.52
C LYS A 418 -16.27 49.75 -21.20
N GLN A 419 -15.31 48.91 -20.85
CA GLN A 419 -15.29 48.17 -19.61
C GLN A 419 -14.01 48.43 -18.83
N ALA A 420 -14.15 48.59 -17.53
CA ALA A 420 -13.07 48.86 -16.60
C ALA A 420 -13.26 48.02 -15.33
N PRO A 421 -12.16 47.72 -14.60
CA PRO A 421 -10.77 47.95 -14.99
C PRO A 421 -10.21 46.82 -15.87
N VAL A 422 -9.20 47.13 -16.70
CA VAL A 422 -8.42 46.13 -17.46
C VAL A 422 -7.56 45.32 -16.49
N THR A 423 -7.61 43.99 -16.60
CA THR A 423 -6.78 43.10 -15.80
C THR A 423 -5.31 43.22 -16.20
N HIS A 424 -4.43 43.30 -15.20
CA HIS A 424 -2.99 43.16 -15.35
C HIS A 424 -2.55 41.85 -14.70
N ARG A 425 -1.60 41.15 -15.32
CA ARG A 425 -1.06 39.87 -14.84
C ARG A 425 0.41 40.02 -14.51
N LEU A 426 0.88 39.30 -13.49
CA LEU A 426 2.30 39.23 -13.17
C LEU A 426 3.12 38.83 -14.40
N ALA A 427 4.15 39.62 -14.70
CA ALA A 427 5.03 39.45 -15.83
C ALA A 427 6.45 39.89 -15.47
N PRO A 428 7.50 39.33 -16.09
CA PRO A 428 8.88 39.73 -15.88
C PRO A 428 9.19 41.05 -16.63
N THR A 429 8.45 42.10 -16.31
CA THR A 429 8.61 43.48 -16.82
C THR A 429 9.14 44.37 -15.69
N GLU A 430 9.62 45.57 -16.02
CA GLU A 430 10.10 46.53 -15.01
C GLU A 430 9.03 46.90 -13.98
N THR A 431 7.76 46.90 -14.38
CA THR A 431 6.61 47.16 -13.50
C THR A 431 6.11 45.90 -12.76
N GLY A 432 6.67 44.72 -13.07
CA GLY A 432 6.24 43.43 -12.53
C GLY A 432 4.88 42.92 -13.05
N VAL A 433 4.22 43.68 -13.93
CA VAL A 433 2.91 43.35 -14.49
C VAL A 433 2.82 43.69 -15.98
N ALA A 434 1.97 42.95 -16.71
CA ALA A 434 1.60 43.22 -18.09
C ALA A 434 0.08 43.33 -18.22
N SER A 435 -0.38 44.26 -19.06
CA SER A 435 -1.78 44.40 -19.43
C SER A 435 -2.27 43.13 -20.15
N THR A 436 -3.54 42.78 -19.96
CA THR A 436 -4.21 41.74 -20.79
C THR A 436 -4.72 42.29 -22.12
N LEU A 437 -4.63 43.60 -22.33
CA LEU A 437 -5.12 44.26 -23.54
C LEU A 437 -4.31 43.86 -24.77
N THR A 438 -5.03 43.36 -25.75
CA THR A 438 -4.56 43.24 -27.13
C THR A 438 -5.48 44.05 -28.03
N LEU A 439 -4.90 44.69 -29.04
CA LEU A 439 -5.65 45.58 -29.92
C LEU A 439 -5.32 45.26 -31.37
N ARG A 440 -6.37 45.17 -32.20
CA ARG A 440 -6.26 44.90 -33.63
C ARG A 440 -6.94 45.99 -34.44
N VAL A 441 -6.31 46.40 -35.54
CA VAL A 441 -6.90 47.26 -36.57
C VAL A 441 -6.96 46.47 -37.87
N ASP A 442 -8.17 46.28 -38.42
CA ASP A 442 -8.42 45.39 -39.57
C ASP A 442 -7.84 43.97 -39.37
N GLY A 443 -7.97 43.44 -38.17
CA GLY A 443 -7.46 42.11 -37.79
C GLY A 443 -5.95 42.04 -37.56
N VAL A 444 -5.21 43.14 -37.78
CA VAL A 444 -3.76 43.19 -37.58
C VAL A 444 -3.45 43.70 -36.18
N GLU A 445 -2.61 42.99 -35.43
CA GLU A 445 -2.22 43.35 -34.07
C GLU A 445 -1.32 44.59 -34.00
N TRP A 446 -1.61 45.45 -33.03
CA TRP A 446 -0.82 46.61 -32.65
C TRP A 446 -0.17 46.38 -31.30
N ARG A 447 1.01 46.94 -31.09
CA ARG A 447 1.80 46.74 -29.87
C ARG A 447 1.60 47.90 -28.88
N GLU A 448 1.23 47.56 -27.66
CA GLU A 448 1.19 48.52 -26.54
C GLU A 448 2.62 48.93 -26.14
N LEU A 449 2.85 50.23 -25.95
CA LEU A 449 4.11 50.78 -25.44
C LEU A 449 3.85 51.83 -24.35
N PRO A 450 4.82 52.09 -23.45
CA PRO A 450 4.70 53.12 -22.42
C PRO A 450 4.49 54.53 -23.01
N ASP A 451 5.15 54.79 -24.14
CA ASP A 451 5.07 56.04 -24.88
C ASP A 451 5.18 55.79 -26.40
N LEU A 452 4.86 56.85 -27.15
CA LEU A 452 4.94 56.88 -28.60
C LEU A 452 6.21 57.59 -29.09
N TYR A 453 7.11 58.01 -28.20
CA TYR A 453 8.29 58.79 -28.55
C TYR A 453 9.29 57.93 -29.35
N ASP A 454 9.90 58.54 -30.37
CA ASP A 454 10.89 57.90 -31.24
C ASP A 454 10.38 56.57 -31.85
N ARG A 455 9.13 56.60 -32.33
CA ARG A 455 8.49 55.49 -33.06
C ARG A 455 8.28 55.91 -34.50
N GLY A 456 8.75 55.12 -35.46
CA GLY A 456 8.60 55.47 -36.87
C GLY A 456 7.14 55.64 -37.30
N ALA A 457 6.91 56.48 -38.32
CA ALA A 457 5.59 56.81 -38.87
C ALA A 457 4.71 55.60 -39.26
N SER A 458 5.32 54.46 -39.57
CA SER A 458 4.63 53.21 -39.92
C SER A 458 4.53 52.21 -38.77
N ALA A 459 5.03 52.55 -37.57
CA ALA A 459 5.02 51.65 -36.43
C ALA A 459 3.60 51.44 -35.91
N ARG A 460 3.13 50.19 -35.90
CA ARG A 460 1.80 49.80 -35.39
C ARG A 460 1.84 49.72 -33.86
N VAL A 461 1.85 50.88 -33.24
CA VAL A 461 1.98 51.02 -31.79
C VAL A 461 0.87 51.91 -31.23
N PHE A 462 0.48 51.65 -30.00
CA PHE A 462 -0.41 52.50 -29.23
C PHE A 462 0.12 52.61 -27.80
N ARG A 463 -0.34 53.62 -27.07
CA ARG A 463 -0.14 53.70 -25.62
C ARG A 463 -1.48 53.68 -24.91
N THR A 464 -1.47 53.27 -23.65
CA THR A 464 -2.63 53.36 -22.77
C THR A 464 -2.42 54.41 -21.70
N ARG A 465 -3.51 55.04 -21.27
CA ARG A 465 -3.54 55.90 -20.09
C ARG A 465 -4.74 55.52 -19.25
N ARG A 466 -4.53 55.38 -17.94
CA ARG A 466 -5.60 55.17 -16.97
C ARG A 466 -6.17 56.49 -16.50
N THR A 467 -7.49 56.60 -16.41
CA THR A 467 -8.19 57.75 -15.81
C THR A 467 -8.26 57.60 -14.29
N GLU A 468 -8.60 58.68 -13.57
CA GLU A 468 -8.84 58.61 -12.11
C GLU A 468 -10.00 57.67 -11.75
N ALA A 469 -10.96 57.50 -12.66
CA ALA A 469 -12.08 56.57 -12.52
C ALA A 469 -11.69 55.10 -12.80
N GLY A 470 -10.42 54.82 -13.12
CA GLY A 470 -9.93 53.47 -13.43
C GLY A 470 -10.20 53.00 -14.87
N GLU A 471 -10.70 53.88 -15.74
CA GLU A 471 -10.94 53.57 -17.15
C GLU A 471 -9.64 53.63 -17.95
N THR A 472 -9.58 52.92 -19.07
CA THR A 472 -8.39 52.88 -19.93
C THR A 472 -8.67 53.58 -21.25
N VAL A 473 -7.83 54.56 -21.59
CA VAL A 473 -7.85 55.27 -22.88
C VAL A 473 -6.69 54.75 -23.73
N VAL A 474 -7.01 54.26 -24.92
CA VAL A 474 -6.06 53.91 -25.97
C VAL A 474 -5.77 55.17 -26.79
N GLU A 475 -4.50 55.41 -27.08
CA GLU A 475 -4.05 56.52 -27.93
C GLU A 475 -3.09 56.00 -29.02
N PHE A 476 -3.44 56.26 -30.28
CA PHE A 476 -2.61 55.92 -31.45
C PHE A 476 -1.58 56.99 -31.77
N GLY A 477 -0.70 56.72 -32.75
CA GLY A 477 0.28 57.68 -33.24
C GLY A 477 -0.33 58.83 -34.06
N ASP A 478 0.50 59.82 -34.36
CA ASP A 478 0.19 60.97 -35.20
C ASP A 478 0.72 60.85 -36.63
N GLY A 479 1.25 59.69 -37.02
CA GLY A 479 1.88 59.47 -38.32
C GLY A 479 3.32 59.98 -38.39
N VAL A 480 3.89 60.49 -37.29
CA VAL A 480 5.33 60.77 -37.12
C VAL A 480 5.88 59.88 -36.02
N SER A 481 5.24 59.92 -34.85
CA SER A 481 5.50 59.15 -33.64
C SER A 481 4.51 57.99 -33.55
N GLY A 482 4.67 57.01 -34.43
CA GLY A 482 3.75 55.87 -34.60
C GLY A 482 2.69 56.09 -35.68
N ALA A 483 2.13 54.99 -36.19
CA ALA A 483 1.15 54.99 -37.25
C ALA A 483 -0.22 55.49 -36.79
N ARG A 484 -0.95 56.13 -37.71
CA ARG A 484 -2.38 56.40 -37.58
C ARG A 484 -3.16 55.14 -37.98
N PRO A 485 -4.26 54.80 -37.29
CA PRO A 485 -5.07 53.64 -37.65
C PRO A 485 -5.65 53.82 -39.06
N ALA A 486 -5.67 52.73 -39.83
CA ALA A 486 -6.21 52.73 -41.19
C ALA A 486 -7.73 52.98 -41.18
N PRO A 487 -8.28 53.61 -42.24
CA PRO A 487 -9.72 53.82 -42.32
C PRO A 487 -10.43 52.49 -42.57
N GLY A 488 -11.48 52.24 -41.81
CA GLY A 488 -12.31 51.03 -41.96
C GLY A 488 -13.53 51.16 -41.08
N ARG A 489 -14.62 50.46 -41.40
CA ARG A 489 -15.82 50.49 -40.56
C ARG A 489 -15.61 49.57 -39.38
N ASP A 490 -15.76 50.09 -38.16
CA ASP A 490 -15.73 49.29 -36.93
C ASP A 490 -14.48 48.38 -36.82
N ASN A 491 -13.36 48.85 -37.39
CA ASN A 491 -12.17 48.05 -37.62
C ASN A 491 -11.19 48.01 -36.45
N ILE A 492 -11.44 48.77 -35.39
CA ILE A 492 -10.61 48.79 -34.19
C ILE A 492 -11.26 47.92 -33.13
N VAL A 493 -10.63 46.78 -32.84
CA VAL A 493 -11.13 45.76 -31.90
C VAL A 493 -10.14 45.59 -30.76
N ALA A 494 -10.64 45.58 -29.54
CA ALA A 494 -9.89 45.30 -28.33
C ALA A 494 -10.35 43.99 -27.69
N GLU A 495 -9.39 43.19 -27.23
CA GLU A 495 -9.60 41.98 -26.44
C GLU A 495 -8.81 42.11 -25.14
N TYR A 496 -9.48 41.94 -24.00
CA TYR A 496 -8.87 42.06 -22.67
C TYR A 496 -9.67 41.30 -21.63
N SER A 497 -9.14 41.14 -20.42
CA SER A 497 -9.93 40.68 -19.28
C SER A 497 -10.33 41.88 -18.42
N ARG A 498 -11.56 41.90 -17.91
CA ARG A 498 -12.03 42.88 -16.92
C ARG A 498 -12.00 42.31 -15.50
N GLY A 499 -11.62 43.14 -14.54
CA GLY A 499 -11.53 42.76 -13.12
C GLY A 499 -10.10 42.79 -12.60
N LEU A 500 -9.94 43.31 -11.38
CA LEU A 500 -8.67 43.48 -10.68
C LEU A 500 -8.91 43.34 -9.18
N GLY A 501 -7.82 43.36 -8.42
CA GLY A 501 -7.91 43.57 -6.98
C GLY A 501 -7.89 42.28 -6.17
N ARG A 502 -8.03 42.49 -4.87
CA ARG A 502 -8.11 41.42 -3.87
C ARG A 502 -9.38 40.60 -4.01
N ALA A 503 -10.38 41.09 -4.74
CA ALA A 503 -11.58 40.34 -5.12
C ALA A 503 -11.26 39.08 -5.94
N GLY A 504 -10.11 39.07 -6.64
CA GLY A 504 -9.61 37.88 -7.34
C GLY A 504 -8.96 36.83 -6.43
N ASN A 505 -8.72 37.14 -5.15
CA ASN A 505 -8.13 36.20 -4.20
C ASN A 505 -9.22 35.28 -3.65
N LEU A 506 -9.26 34.06 -4.17
CA LEU A 506 -10.23 33.04 -3.80
C LEU A 506 -9.61 32.05 -2.81
N ARG A 507 -10.43 31.56 -1.88
CA ARG A 507 -10.03 30.45 -1.02
C ARG A 507 -9.92 29.16 -1.84
N ALA A 508 -9.14 28.20 -1.35
CA ALA A 508 -9.14 26.85 -1.89
C ALA A 508 -10.58 26.30 -1.97
N GLY A 509 -10.88 25.59 -3.05
CA GLY A 509 -12.19 24.99 -3.34
C GLY A 509 -13.26 25.95 -3.87
N GLN A 510 -13.06 27.28 -3.86
CA GLN A 510 -14.09 28.22 -4.31
C GLN A 510 -14.32 28.21 -5.83
N LEU A 511 -13.27 27.98 -6.61
CA LEU A 511 -13.41 27.77 -8.06
C LEU A 511 -13.71 26.29 -8.33
N SER A 512 -14.99 25.96 -8.47
CA SER A 512 -15.47 24.58 -8.62
C SER A 512 -16.51 24.39 -9.75
N LEU A 513 -16.93 25.47 -10.40
CA LEU A 513 -17.93 25.43 -11.45
C LEU A 513 -17.28 25.66 -12.82
N PRO A 514 -17.20 24.64 -13.68
CA PRO A 514 -16.82 24.86 -15.07
C PRO A 514 -17.94 25.55 -15.83
N ILE A 515 -17.60 26.55 -16.64
CA ILE A 515 -18.53 27.23 -17.55
C ILE A 515 -18.98 26.26 -18.66
N ASP A 516 -18.02 25.54 -19.24
CA ASP A 516 -18.25 24.50 -20.24
C ASP A 516 -17.90 23.11 -19.70
N ARG A 517 -18.69 22.09 -20.04
CA ARG A 517 -18.46 20.70 -19.65
C ARG A 517 -18.19 19.82 -20.88
N PRO A 518 -16.96 19.81 -21.41
CA PRO A 518 -16.59 18.91 -22.49
C PRO A 518 -16.73 17.44 -22.05
N LEU A 519 -16.88 16.54 -23.02
CA LEU A 519 -17.04 15.11 -22.77
C LEU A 519 -15.85 14.58 -21.94
N GLY A 520 -16.16 13.87 -20.85
CA GLY A 520 -15.16 13.29 -19.95
C GLY A 520 -14.78 14.17 -18.74
N LEU A 521 -15.17 15.44 -18.71
CA LEU A 521 -15.00 16.28 -17.53
C LEU A 521 -16.08 15.97 -16.50
N ARG A 522 -15.69 15.45 -15.33
CA ARG A 522 -16.62 15.13 -14.22
C ARG A 522 -16.83 16.31 -13.30
N ASP A 523 -15.74 16.89 -12.82
CA ASP A 523 -15.71 18.01 -11.88
C ASP A 523 -14.50 18.92 -12.14
N VAL A 524 -14.53 20.10 -11.52
CA VAL A 524 -13.39 21.02 -11.44
C VAL A 524 -13.26 21.48 -10.01
N VAL A 525 -12.02 21.61 -9.54
CA VAL A 525 -11.72 22.17 -8.22
C VAL A 525 -10.38 22.89 -8.29
N SER A 526 -10.29 24.05 -7.64
CA SER A 526 -9.01 24.71 -7.33
C SER A 526 -8.57 24.30 -5.93
N PRO A 527 -7.70 23.29 -5.76
CA PRO A 527 -7.31 22.82 -4.43
C PRO A 527 -6.42 23.81 -3.68
N LEU A 528 -5.89 24.81 -4.38
CA LEU A 528 -5.11 25.90 -3.82
C LEU A 528 -5.90 27.21 -3.87
N PRO A 529 -5.65 28.14 -2.94
CA PRO A 529 -6.19 29.48 -3.03
C PRO A 529 -5.63 30.21 -4.26
N ALA A 530 -6.44 31.08 -4.86
CA ALA A 530 -5.93 32.08 -5.79
C ALA A 530 -5.37 33.25 -4.97
N THR A 531 -4.13 33.63 -5.26
CA THR A 531 -3.41 34.67 -4.53
C THR A 531 -2.72 35.62 -5.51
N GLY A 532 -2.16 36.73 -4.99
CA GLY A 532 -1.42 37.72 -5.77
C GLY A 532 -2.28 38.83 -6.38
N GLY A 533 -3.61 38.81 -6.20
CA GLY A 533 -4.46 39.95 -6.52
C GLY A 533 -4.26 41.07 -5.49
N ASP A 534 -4.04 42.29 -5.97
CA ASP A 534 -3.94 43.48 -5.14
C ASP A 534 -4.71 44.64 -5.77
N ASP A 535 -5.27 45.49 -4.92
CA ASP A 535 -6.11 46.61 -5.35
C ASP A 535 -5.23 47.70 -5.99
N PRO A 536 -5.77 48.49 -6.93
CA PRO A 536 -5.04 49.62 -7.50
C PRO A 536 -4.50 50.55 -6.40
N GLU A 537 -3.26 51.01 -6.59
CA GLU A 537 -2.62 51.98 -5.69
C GLU A 537 -3.52 53.22 -5.50
N ARG A 538 -3.69 53.63 -4.24
CA ARG A 538 -4.50 54.82 -3.93
C ARG A 538 -3.68 56.08 -4.20
N GLU A 539 -4.36 57.18 -4.52
CA GLU A 539 -3.72 58.47 -4.83
C GLU A 539 -2.71 58.93 -3.76
N ALA A 540 -3.05 58.76 -2.47
CA ALA A 540 -2.17 59.13 -1.37
C ALA A 540 -0.89 58.27 -1.27
N GLU A 541 -0.92 57.04 -1.77
CA GLU A 541 0.24 56.14 -1.87
C GLU A 541 1.09 56.50 -3.08
N ALA A 542 0.47 56.73 -4.23
CA ALA A 542 1.16 57.18 -5.44
C ALA A 542 1.94 58.48 -5.20
N ARG A 543 1.38 59.45 -4.47
CA ARG A 543 2.07 60.71 -4.10
C ARG A 543 3.31 60.52 -3.22
N ARG A 544 3.49 59.37 -2.55
CA ARG A 544 4.68 59.07 -1.74
C ARG A 544 5.76 58.33 -2.52
N ASN A 545 5.38 57.70 -3.64
CA ASN A 545 6.25 56.85 -4.44
C ASN A 545 6.84 57.57 -5.67
N VAL A 546 6.42 58.82 -5.91
CA VAL A 546 6.94 59.76 -6.93
C VAL A 546 7.74 60.84 -6.22
#